data_AF-A0A828RW75-F1
#
_entry.id   AF-A0A828RW75-F1
#
_cell.length_a   1.000
_cell.length_b   1.000
_cell.length_c   1.000
_cell.angle_alpha   90.00
_cell.angle_beta   90.00
_cell.angle_gamma   90.00
#
_symmetry.space_group_name_H-M   'P 1'
#
loop_
_entity.id
_entity.type
_entity.pdbx_description
1 polymer ?
#
loop_
_entity_poly.entity_id
_entity_poly.type
_entity_poly.pdbx_seq_one_letter_code
_entity_poly.pdbx_strand_id
1 'polypeptide(L)'
;MVVKEKYPKAMVIYPLIRRKKLNKMEAMIDFLTEPGVLEMVDSLNDMSAYYLVEQNGQQFLVNVTKTYIEGRRLKQKFEGKKCVIEKNIFIKPNYTL
;
A
#
# COMPACT_ATOMS: atom_id res chain seq x y z
N MET A 1 13.65 11.52 -0.49
CA MET A 1 12.42 10.72 -0.72
C MET A 1 11.44 11.09 0.36
N VAL A 2 10.22 11.45 -0.04
CA VAL A 2 9.23 12.05 0.85
C VAL A 2 8.86 11.18 2.07
N VAL A 3 8.92 9.85 1.94
CA VAL A 3 8.71 8.93 3.07
C VAL A 3 9.83 9.02 4.10
N LYS A 4 11.09 9.16 3.67
CA LYS A 4 12.24 9.30 4.58
C LYS A 4 12.18 10.61 5.36
N GLU A 5 11.66 11.66 4.75
CA GLU A 5 11.44 12.96 5.41
C GLU A 5 10.33 12.88 6.46
N LYS A 6 9.24 12.14 6.19
CA LYS A 6 8.17 11.92 7.18
C LYS A 6 8.54 10.91 8.28
N TYR A 7 9.40 9.93 7.96
CA TYR A 7 9.87 8.89 8.87
C TYR A 7 11.40 8.94 9.03
N PRO A 8 11.96 10.03 9.60
CA PRO A 8 13.41 10.21 9.68
C PRO A 8 14.09 9.20 10.61
N LYS A 9 13.33 8.58 11.52
CA LYS A 9 13.80 7.53 12.44
C LYS A 9 13.47 6.11 11.93
N ALA A 10 13.08 5.95 10.67
CA ALA A 10 12.84 4.63 10.09
C ALA A 10 14.14 3.83 10.08
N MET A 11 14.10 2.59 10.57
CA MET A 11 15.23 1.67 10.52
C MET A 11 15.41 1.12 9.10
N VAL A 12 14.30 0.86 8.40
CA VAL A 12 14.29 0.41 7.01
C VAL A 12 12.98 0.81 6.34
N ILE A 13 13.07 1.09 5.04
CA ILE A 13 11.93 1.40 4.17
C ILE A 13 11.95 0.43 2.99
N TYR A 14 10.97 -0.46 2.91
CA TYR A 14 10.79 -1.34 1.75
C TYR A 14 9.72 -0.75 0.83
N PRO A 15 10.02 -0.49 -0.46
CA PRO A 15 8.95 -0.28 -1.43
C PRO A 15 8.09 -1.53 -1.54
N LEU A 16 6.80 -1.38 -1.79
CA LEU A 16 5.85 -2.47 -1.91
C LEU A 16 5.10 -2.41 -3.22
N ILE A 17 4.99 -3.55 -3.89
CA ILE A 17 4.12 -3.71 -5.05
C ILE A 17 2.76 -4.18 -4.55
N ARG A 18 1.71 -3.40 -4.81
CA ARG A 18 0.32 -3.75 -4.48
C ARG A 18 -0.33 -4.54 -5.62
N ARG A 19 -0.96 -5.67 -5.29
CA ARG A 19 -1.85 -6.43 -6.18
C ARG A 19 -3.21 -6.56 -5.52
N LYS A 20 -4.30 -6.25 -6.22
CA LYS A 20 -5.66 -6.50 -5.72
C LYS A 20 -5.87 -8.02 -5.63
N LYS A 21 -6.32 -8.53 -4.48
CA LYS A 21 -6.79 -9.92 -4.35
C LYS A 21 -8.19 -9.94 -4.97
N LEU A 22 -8.26 -10.11 -6.29
CA LEU A 22 -9.53 -10.19 -7.02
C LEU A 22 -10.29 -11.43 -6.53
N ASN A 23 -11.20 -11.25 -5.58
CA ASN A 23 -12.34 -12.13 -5.45
C ASN A 23 -13.17 -11.88 -6.71
N LYS A 24 -13.15 -12.83 -7.65
CA LYS A 24 -13.80 -12.74 -8.96
C LYS A 24 -15.30 -12.36 -8.91
N MET A 25 -15.94 -12.47 -7.74
CA MET A 25 -17.33 -12.07 -7.52
C MET A 25 -17.52 -10.63 -6.99
N GLU A 26 -16.55 -10.03 -6.29
CA GLU A 26 -16.72 -8.67 -5.74
C GLU A 26 -16.48 -7.56 -6.77
N ALA A 27 -15.68 -7.82 -7.80
CA ALA A 27 -15.45 -6.86 -8.89
C ALA A 27 -16.71 -6.61 -9.74
N MET A 28 -17.68 -7.52 -9.72
CA MET A 28 -18.90 -7.42 -10.54
C MET A 28 -20.02 -6.62 -9.83
N ILE A 29 -20.05 -6.61 -8.49
CA ILE A 29 -21.11 -5.95 -7.70
C ILE A 29 -20.81 -4.45 -7.51
N ASP A 30 -19.54 -4.09 -7.29
CA ASP A 30 -19.09 -2.71 -7.05
C ASP A 30 -19.15 -1.83 -8.33
N PHE A 31 -19.10 -2.47 -9.51
CA PHE A 31 -19.14 -1.79 -10.81
C PHE A 31 -20.53 -1.24 -11.17
N LEU A 32 -21.59 -1.75 -10.55
CA LEU A 32 -22.97 -1.47 -10.96
C LEU A 32 -23.61 -0.23 -10.31
N THR A 33 -22.93 0.43 -9.36
CA THR A 33 -23.57 1.48 -8.57
C THR A 33 -23.30 2.90 -9.07
N GLU A 34 -22.14 3.23 -9.65
CA GLU A 34 -21.83 4.64 -9.97
C GLU A 34 -20.90 4.82 -11.22
N PRO A 35 -21.38 5.46 -12.31
CA PRO A 35 -20.62 5.62 -13.56
C PRO A 35 -19.48 6.68 -13.52
N GLY A 36 -18.99 7.08 -12.34
CA GLY A 36 -17.90 8.06 -12.19
C GLY A 36 -16.73 7.61 -11.31
N VAL A 37 -16.91 6.56 -10.51
CA VAL A 37 -15.88 6.11 -9.55
C VAL A 37 -14.73 5.40 -10.26
N LEU A 38 -15.03 4.64 -11.32
CA LEU A 38 -14.09 3.73 -11.97
C LEU A 38 -12.83 4.44 -12.51
N GLU A 39 -13.01 5.58 -13.19
CA GLU A 39 -11.90 6.37 -13.77
C GLU A 39 -10.98 6.99 -12.71
N MET A 40 -11.56 7.34 -11.56
CA MET A 40 -10.80 7.85 -10.42
C MET A 40 -9.99 6.74 -9.75
N VAL A 41 -10.56 5.53 -9.60
CA VAL A 41 -9.85 4.41 -8.97
C VAL A 41 -8.61 4.04 -9.77
N ASP A 42 -8.69 4.02 -11.09
CA ASP A 42 -7.57 3.63 -11.96
C ASP A 42 -6.43 4.66 -11.91
N SER A 43 -6.77 5.95 -12.03
CA SER A 43 -5.82 7.06 -11.94
C SER A 43 -5.13 7.17 -10.57
N LEU A 44 -5.87 6.89 -9.48
CA LEU A 44 -5.30 6.85 -8.13
C LEU A 44 -4.41 5.63 -7.91
N ASN A 45 -4.73 4.50 -8.53
CA ASN A 45 -3.94 3.27 -8.40
C ASN A 45 -2.58 3.41 -9.09
N ASP A 46 -2.52 4.10 -10.23
CA ASP A 46 -1.28 4.35 -10.98
C ASP A 46 -0.34 5.33 -10.26
N MET A 47 -0.90 6.27 -9.48
CA MET A 47 -0.13 7.33 -8.80
C MET A 47 0.20 7.05 -7.33
N SER A 48 -0.24 5.91 -6.79
CA SER A 48 -0.04 5.56 -5.37
C SER A 48 1.16 4.63 -5.19
N ALA A 49 2.17 5.06 -4.45
CA ALA A 49 3.31 4.24 -4.05
C ALA A 49 3.15 3.74 -2.62
N TYR A 50 3.42 2.45 -2.40
CA TYR A 50 3.31 1.84 -1.08
C TYR A 50 4.67 1.49 -0.51
N TYR A 51 4.81 1.64 0.81
CA TYR A 51 6.04 1.32 1.53
C TYR A 51 5.73 0.60 2.85
N LEU A 52 6.59 -0.34 3.23
CA LEU A 52 6.68 -0.85 4.59
C LEU A 52 7.77 -0.07 5.31
N VAL A 53 7.38 0.65 6.37
CA VAL A 53 8.33 1.37 7.23
C VAL A 53 8.43 0.61 8.54
N GLU A 54 9.66 0.26 8.94
CA GLU A 54 9.92 -0.29 10.27
C GLU A 54 10.56 0.78 11.16
N GLN A 55 9.95 1.04 12.30
CA GLN A 55 10.40 2.05 13.25
C GLN A 55 10.05 1.62 14.67
N ASN A 56 11.03 1.61 15.58
CA ASN A 56 10.86 1.24 16.99
C ASN A 56 10.16 -0.12 17.19
N GLY A 57 10.50 -1.12 16.38
CA GLY A 57 9.89 -2.46 16.43
C GLY A 57 8.44 -2.52 15.95
N GLN A 58 7.89 -1.41 15.44
CA GLN A 58 6.57 -1.35 14.82
C GLN A 58 6.69 -1.27 13.29
N GLN A 59 5.70 -1.84 12.61
CA GLN A 59 5.60 -1.80 11.15
C GLN A 59 4.43 -0.94 10.72
N PHE A 60 4.67 -0.08 9.74
CA PHE A 60 3.68 0.81 9.16
C PHE A 60 3.54 0.54 7.68
N LEU A 61 2.30 0.44 7.19
CA LEU A 61 2.02 0.53 5.77
C LEU A 61 1.81 2.00 5.44
N VAL A 62 2.68 2.53 4.60
CA VAL A 62 2.64 3.92 4.14
C VAL A 62 2.19 3.95 2.70
N ASN A 63 1.17 4.74 2.42
CA ASN A 63 0.71 5.07 1.08
C ASN A 63 1.11 6.52 0.77
N VAL A 64 1.79 6.72 -0.36
CA VAL A 64 2.18 8.02 -0.88
C VAL A 64 1.41 8.24 -2.17
N THR A 65 0.54 9.23 -2.17
CA THR A 65 -0.12 9.73 -3.37
C THR A 65 0.51 11.07 -3.78
N LYS A 66 0.02 11.68 -4.86
CA LYS A 66 0.44 13.04 -5.25
C LYS A 66 0.09 14.12 -4.21
N THR A 67 -0.95 13.90 -3.41
CA THR A 67 -1.54 14.93 -2.56
C THR A 67 -1.35 14.67 -1.07
N TYR A 68 -1.13 13.42 -0.66
CA TYR A 68 -0.96 13.08 0.75
C TYR A 68 -0.06 11.87 0.96
N ILE A 69 0.46 11.78 2.19
CA ILE A 69 1.16 10.62 2.70
C ILE A 69 0.38 10.12 3.89
N GLU A 70 -0.17 8.92 3.79
CA GLU A 70 -0.88 8.27 4.88
C GLU A 70 -0.06 7.09 5.39
N GLY A 71 0.07 6.96 6.70
CA GLY A 71 0.75 5.83 7.31
C GLY A 71 -0.11 5.24 8.39
N ARG A 72 -0.33 3.93 8.32
CA ARG A 72 -1.09 3.18 9.32
C ARG A 72 -0.23 2.09 9.94
N ARG A 73 -0.32 1.94 11.26
CA ARG A 73 0.34 0.83 11.96
C ARG A 73 -0.30 -0.48 11.54
N LEU A 74 0.51 -1.47 11.20
CA LEU A 74 0.04 -2.81 10.88
C LEU A 74 -0.34 -3.55 12.17
N LYS A 75 -1.53 -4.17 12.16
CA LYS A 75 -1.99 -5.05 13.24
C LYS A 75 -1.33 -6.43 13.18
N GLN A 76 -0.93 -6.85 11.98
CA GLN A 76 -0.21 -8.09 11.72
C GLN A 76 1.21 -7.77 11.28
N LYS A 77 2.15 -8.67 11.55
CA LYS A 77 3.53 -8.51 11.10
C LYS A 77 3.65 -8.87 9.62
N PHE A 78 4.30 -8.02 8.83
CA PHE A 78 4.67 -8.29 7.45
C PHE A 78 5.94 -9.14 7.43
N GLU A 79 5.74 -10.45 7.48
CA GLU A 79 6.81 -11.44 7.44
C GLU A 79 7.10 -11.93 6.00
N GLY A 80 8.38 -12.12 5.69
CA GLY A 80 8.82 -12.60 4.38
C GLY A 80 8.64 -11.60 3.22
N LYS A 81 8.48 -12.15 2.01
CA LYS A 81 8.43 -11.39 0.75
C LYS A 81 7.03 -10.90 0.37
N LYS A 82 5.97 -11.50 0.90
CA LYS A 82 4.58 -11.14 0.56
C LYS A 82 3.72 -11.16 1.82
N CYS A 83 2.77 -10.23 1.91
CA CYS A 83 1.80 -10.19 2.99
C CYS A 83 0.45 -9.77 2.45
N VAL A 84 -0.61 -10.37 2.98
CA VAL A 84 -1.99 -10.03 2.62
C VAL A 84 -2.51 -9.06 3.67
N ILE A 85 -2.81 -7.85 3.24
CA ILE A 85 -3.36 -6.82 4.10
C ILE A 85 -4.71 -6.40 3.50
N GLU A 86 -5.78 -6.73 4.22
CA GLU A 86 -7.17 -6.59 3.77
C GLU A 86 -7.43 -7.33 2.44
N LYS A 87 -7.93 -6.63 1.41
CA LYS A 87 -8.19 -7.18 0.08
C LYS A 87 -6.99 -7.06 -0.87
N ASN A 88 -5.80 -6.76 -0.36
CA ASN A 88 -4.61 -6.52 -1.18
C ASN A 88 -3.44 -7.42 -0.79
N ILE A 89 -2.69 -7.85 -1.79
CA ILE A 89 -1.43 -8.57 -1.63
C ILE A 89 -0.31 -7.57 -1.85
N PHE A 90 0.55 -7.41 -0.87
CA PHE A 90 1.73 -6.58 -0.94
C PHE A 90 2.97 -7.46 -1.07
N ILE A 91 3.90 -7.07 -1.96
CA ILE A 91 5.12 -7.82 -2.24
C ILE A 91 6.33 -6.90 -2.05
N LYS A 92 7.31 -7.34 -1.25
CA LYS A 92 8.63 -6.71 -1.14
C LYS A 92 9.46 -7.11 -2.37
N PRO A 93 9.93 -6.16 -3.20
CA PRO A 93 10.93 -6.45 -4.20
C PRO A 93 12.26 -6.76 -3.52
N ASN A 94 13.24 -7.31 -4.27
CA ASN A 94 14.55 -7.68 -3.72
C ASN A 94 15.47 -6.46 -3.47
N TYR A 95 14.94 -5.26 -3.22
CA TYR A 95 15.72 -4.06 -2.91
C TYR A 95 15.03 -3.21 -1.83
N THR A 96 15.84 -2.45 -1.09
CA THR A 96 15.44 -1.52 -0.02
C THR A 96 15.86 -0.10 -0.34
N LEU A 97 15.23 0.89 0.29
CA LEU A 97 15.54 2.32 0.13
C LEU A 97 16.00 2.95 1.45
#